data_AF-A0A7X6APG4-F1
#
_entry.id   AF-A0A7X6APG4-F1
#
_cell.length_a   1.000
_cell.length_b   1.000
_cell.length_c   1.000
_cell.angle_alpha   90.00
_cell.angle_beta   90.00
_cell.angle_gamma   90.00
#
_symmetry.space_group_name_H-M   'P 1'
#
loop_
_entity.id
_entity.type
_entity.pdbx_description
1 polymer ?
#
loop_
_entity_poly.entity_id
_entity_poly.type
_entity_poly.pdbx_seq_one_letter_code
_entity_poly.pdbx_strand_id
1 'polypeptide(L)' 'PIRAFGAALAAGGGMAVISEIKRRSPSKGDLYPDLDPAVLAGQYERGGAACLSVLTDREWFGGSAEDLAAARSA' A
#
# COMPACT_ATOMS: atom_id res chain seq x y z
N PRO A 1 -9.81 -3.69 -15.21
CA PRO A 1 -10.43 -2.34 -15.12
C PRO A 1 -9.77 -1.52 -14.00
N ILE A 2 -9.74 -0.19 -14.12
CA ILE A 2 -9.27 0.72 -13.08
C ILE A 2 -10.28 0.69 -11.91
N ARG A 3 -9.79 0.65 -10.67
CA ARG A 3 -10.63 0.75 -9.45
C ARG A 3 -10.82 2.24 -9.12
N ALA A 4 -12.00 2.65 -8.66
CA ALA A 4 -12.36 4.05 -8.46
C ALA A 4 -11.78 4.63 -7.15
N PHE A 5 -10.47 4.91 -7.13
CA PHE A 5 -9.74 5.40 -5.94
C PHE A 5 -10.42 6.60 -5.25
N GLY A 6 -10.76 7.65 -6.00
CA GLY A 6 -11.41 8.84 -5.44
C GLY A 6 -12.80 8.56 -4.88
N ALA A 7 -13.58 7.68 -5.53
CA ALA A 7 -14.91 7.32 -5.04
C ALA A 7 -14.84 6.51 -3.74
N ALA A 8 -13.85 5.61 -3.62
CA ALA A 8 -13.63 4.84 -2.39
C ALA A 8 -13.33 5.75 -1.18
N LEU A 9 -12.55 6.81 -1.38
CA LEU A 9 -12.26 7.80 -0.33
C LEU A 9 -13.46 8.70 0.00
N ALA A 10 -14.30 9.00 -0.99
CA ALA A 10 -15.47 9.88 -0.84
C ALA A 10 -16.74 9.16 -0.38
N ALA A 11 -16.74 7.83 -0.27
CA ALA A 11 -17.93 7.03 0.03
C ALA A 11 -18.61 7.36 1.39
N GLY A 12 -17.89 8.03 2.30
CA GLY A 12 -18.40 8.39 3.62
C GLY A 12 -18.50 7.20 4.58
N GLY A 13 -19.20 7.37 5.71
CA GLY A 13 -19.41 6.30 6.69
C GLY A 13 -18.31 6.11 7.74
N GLY A 14 -17.25 6.92 7.72
CA GLY A 14 -16.17 6.89 8.70
C GLY A 14 -14.89 7.57 8.22
N MET A 15 -13.78 7.30 8.91
CA MET A 15 -12.45 7.75 8.48
C MET A 15 -11.97 6.91 7.29
N ALA A 16 -11.68 7.55 6.16
CA ALA A 16 -11.09 6.90 5.00
C ALA A 16 -9.56 6.91 5.10
N VAL A 17 -8.94 5.73 5.11
CA VAL A 17 -7.48 5.58 5.27
C VAL A 17 -6.84 5.11 3.97
N ILE A 18 -5.77 5.80 3.54
CA ILE A 18 -4.83 5.31 2.53
C ILE A 18 -3.67 4.64 3.28
N SER A 19 -3.62 3.32 3.28
CA SER A 19 -2.55 2.58 3.96
C SER A 19 -1.36 2.37 3.04
N GLU A 20 -0.15 2.64 3.55
CA GLU A 20 1.07 2.63 2.76
C GLU A 20 1.90 1.35 2.97
N ILE A 21 2.27 0.69 1.87
CA ILE A 21 3.19 -0.46 1.82
C ILE A 21 4.60 0.07 1.53
N LYS A 22 5.50 0.00 2.52
CA LYS A 22 6.85 0.58 2.48
C LYS A 22 7.89 -0.26 3.23
N ARG A 23 8.97 -0.69 2.56
CA ARG A 23 10.06 -1.49 3.16
C ARG A 23 11.03 -0.66 3.98
N ARG A 24 11.43 0.51 3.48
CA ARG A 24 12.43 1.37 4.10
C ARG A 24 12.14 2.84 3.81
N SER A 25 12.83 3.74 4.51
CA SER A 25 12.84 5.16 4.16
C SER A 25 14.22 5.77 4.34
N PRO A 26 14.60 6.79 3.53
CA PRO A 26 15.91 7.44 3.65
C PRO A 26 16.20 7.98 5.05
N SER A 27 15.15 8.43 5.74
CA SER A 27 15.25 9.02 7.08
C SER A 27 15.33 8.03 8.23
N LYS A 28 14.91 6.76 8.04
CA LYS A 28 14.80 5.78 9.13
C LYS A 28 15.44 4.42 8.82
N GLY A 29 15.99 4.23 7.63
CA GLY A 29 16.53 2.95 7.19
C GLY A 29 15.42 1.93 6.96
N ASP A 30 15.71 0.67 7.23
CA ASP A 30 14.78 -0.45 7.05
C ASP A 30 13.66 -0.40 8.10
N LEU A 31 12.41 -0.45 7.62
CA LEU A 31 11.20 -0.44 8.44
C LEU A 31 10.59 -1.83 8.53
N TYR A 32 10.50 -2.51 7.37
CA TYR A 32 9.99 -3.87 7.26
C TYR A 32 10.60 -4.54 6.02
N PRO A 33 11.88 -4.96 6.08
CA PRO A 33 12.64 -5.43 4.91
C PRO A 33 12.05 -6.69 4.27
N ASP A 34 11.51 -7.59 5.08
CA ASP A 34 10.96 -8.88 4.64
C ASP A 34 9.46 -8.81 4.29
N LEU A 35 8.89 -7.62 4.10
CA LEU A 35 7.46 -7.49 3.83
C LEU A 35 7.09 -8.14 2.48
N ASP A 36 5.99 -8.89 2.52
CA ASP A 36 5.26 -9.36 1.33
C ASP A 36 4.12 -8.37 1.02
N PRO A 37 4.14 -7.71 -0.16
CA PRO A 37 3.13 -6.71 -0.53
C PRO A 37 1.71 -7.27 -0.61
N ALA A 38 1.53 -8.51 -1.08
CA ALA A 38 0.22 -9.11 -1.22
C ALA A 38 -0.37 -9.46 0.16
N VAL A 39 0.47 -9.99 1.05
CA VAL A 39 0.06 -10.28 2.43
C VAL A 39 -0.34 -9.00 3.15
N LEU A 40 0.48 -7.96 3.07
CA LEU A 40 0.22 -6.69 3.76
C LEU A 40 -1.00 -5.95 3.16
N ALA A 41 -1.19 -6.00 1.84
CA ALA A 41 -2.38 -5.47 1.19
C ALA A 41 -3.67 -6.11 1.74
N GLY A 42 -3.72 -7.45 1.81
CA GLY A 42 -4.86 -8.16 2.37
C GLY A 42 -5.07 -7.87 3.86
N GLN A 43 -4.00 -7.64 4.63
CA GLN A 43 -4.10 -7.21 6.03
C GLN A 43 -4.71 -5.81 6.14
N TYR A 44 -4.28 -4.86 5.30
CA TYR A 44 -4.84 -3.51 5.29
C TYR A 44 -6.30 -3.48 4.83
N GLU A 45 -6.68 -4.27 3.82
CA GLU A 45 -8.07 -4.41 3.42
C GLU A 45 -8.93 -4.92 4.58
N ARG A 46 -8.52 -6.01 5.25
CA ARG A 46 -9.22 -6.52 6.45
C ARG A 46 -9.26 -5.51 7.60
N GLY A 47 -8.25 -4.64 7.69
CA GLY A 47 -8.19 -3.55 8.66
C GLY A 47 -9.08 -2.35 8.30
N GLY A 48 -9.76 -2.36 7.16
CA GLY A 48 -10.67 -1.29 6.73
C GLY A 48 -9.98 -0.16 5.96
N ALA A 49 -8.80 -0.40 5.38
CA ALA A 49 -8.18 0.58 4.49
C ALA A 49 -9.10 0.85 3.28
N ALA A 50 -9.33 2.12 2.97
CA ALA A 50 -10.13 2.52 1.82
C ALA A 50 -9.32 2.38 0.52
N CYS A 51 -8.01 2.60 0.61
CA CYS A 51 -7.09 2.62 -0.51
C CYS A 51 -5.69 2.20 -0.06
N LEU A 52 -4.85 1.81 -1.02
CA LEU A 52 -3.45 1.49 -0.80
C LEU A 52 -2.54 2.49 -1.51
N SER A 53 -1.47 2.90 -0.83
CA SER A 53 -0.27 3.51 -1.41
C SER A 53 0.82 2.44 -1.44
N VAL A 54 1.52 2.25 -2.56
CA VAL A 54 2.60 1.28 -2.67
C VAL A 54 3.82 2.00 -3.21
N LEU A 55 4.92 1.99 -2.46
CA LEU A 55 6.16 2.60 -2.90
C LEU A 55 6.75 1.75 -4.02
N THR A 56 7.00 2.37 -5.18
CA THR A 56 7.61 1.72 -6.34
C THR A 56 9.05 2.16 -6.59
N ASP A 57 9.52 3.16 -5.84
CA ASP A 57 10.91 3.62 -5.89
C ASP A 57 11.84 2.60 -5.23
N ARG A 58 12.79 2.10 -6.01
CA ARG A 58 13.74 1.08 -5.57
C ARG A 58 14.88 1.66 -4.74
N GLU A 59 15.43 2.80 -5.16
CA GLU A 59 16.67 3.36 -4.59
C GLU A 59 16.46 3.83 -3.16
N TRP A 60 15.35 4.50 -2.87
CA TRP A 60 15.13 5.15 -1.58
C TRP A 60 14.22 4.34 -0.66
N PHE A 61 13.26 3.62 -1.24
CA PHE A 61 12.20 2.95 -0.49
C PHE A 61 12.20 1.42 -0.62
N GLY A 62 13.09 0.85 -1.43
CA GLY A 62 13.18 -0.60 -1.65
C GLY A 62 11.91 -1.19 -2.28
N GLY A 63 11.16 -0.35 -3.02
CA GLY A 63 9.94 -0.72 -3.72
C GLY A 63 10.18 -1.16 -5.16
N SER A 64 9.10 -1.52 -5.83
CA SER A 64 9.10 -1.94 -7.24
C SER A 64 7.71 -1.86 -7.87
N ALA A 65 7.63 -1.92 -9.19
CA ALA A 65 6.36 -2.01 -9.91
C ALA A 65 5.67 -3.38 -9.65
N GLU A 66 6.47 -4.42 -9.42
CA GLU A 66 6.00 -5.76 -9.05
C GLU A 66 5.28 -5.74 -7.70
N ASP A 67 5.75 -4.94 -6.73
CA ASP A 67 5.07 -4.79 -5.44
C ASP A 67 3.68 -4.18 -5.61
N LEU A 68 3.54 -3.17 -6.47
CA LEU A 68 2.25 -2.57 -6.79
C LEU A 68 1.32 -3.58 -7.45
N ALA A 69 1.83 -4.39 -8.39
CA ALA A 69 1.05 -5.42 -9.05
C ALA A 69 0.61 -6.52 -8.08
N ALA A 70 1.50 -6.96 -7.19
CA ALA A 70 1.23 -7.97 -6.17
C ALA A 70 0.19 -7.49 -5.15
N ALA A 71 0.37 -6.29 -4.58
CA ALA A 71 -0.56 -5.69 -3.63
C ALA A 71 -1.96 -5.48 -4.25
N ARG A 72 -2.03 -5.12 -5.54
CA ARG A 72 -3.30 -4.92 -6.24
C ARG A 72 -4.05 -6.23 -6.53
N SER A 73 -3.32 -7.32 -6.67
CA SER A 73 -3.85 -8.64 -7.05
C SER A 73 -4.23 -9.52 -5.85
N ALA A 74 -3.85 -9.10 -4.64
CA ALA A 74 -4.42 -9.60 -3.40
C ALA A 74 -5.93 -9.27 -3.31
#